data_AF-A0A1C6I3V9-F1
#
_entry.id   AF-A0A1C6I3V9-F1
#
_cell.length_a   1.000
_cell.length_b   1.000
_cell.length_c   1.000
_cell.angle_alpha   90.00
_cell.angle_beta   90.00
_cell.angle_gamma   90.00
#
_symmetry.space_group_name_H-M   'P 1'
#
loop_
_entity.id
_entity.type
_entity.pdbx_description
1 polymer ?
#
loop_
_entity_poly.entity_id
_entity_poly.type
_entity_poly.pdbx_seq_one_letter_code
_entity_poly.pdbx_strand_id
1 'polypeptide(L)'
;MDYRENAGYIITDSCHVGDSEFVLGVHLTAPQQFVTWKCTGRTDYYWGHYFSDLFSAQKDLVARAQEEVQCLEEQRQNAIAPEAPPYSPWGNVQECETLCPGVYSVSTPGHGGIMVRRELAEKVFRKEALNCGFTEGAYLCFEEDCDEPVALRELMDKGMYQAPVNERFAPGAYEAVINDSLQTFHAAYWQAREKTLAEKAQLPKRKDRGEAR
;
A
#
# COMPACT_ATOMS: atom_id res chain seq x y z
N MET A 1 34.22 4.97 -17.16
CA MET A 1 33.34 4.04 -17.88
C MET A 1 33.94 2.66 -17.69
N ASP A 2 33.32 1.84 -16.84
CA ASP A 2 33.74 0.45 -16.67
C ASP A 2 33.32 -0.32 -17.93
N TYR A 3 34.30 -0.78 -18.70
CA TYR A 3 34.05 -1.61 -19.87
C TYR A 3 33.50 -2.96 -19.42
N ARG A 4 32.30 -3.31 -19.88
CA ARG A 4 31.67 -4.60 -19.63
C ARG A 4 31.20 -5.19 -20.96
N GLU A 5 31.50 -6.47 -21.16
CA GLU A 5 31.12 -7.21 -22.35
C GLU A 5 30.62 -8.59 -21.95
N ASN A 6 29.59 -9.07 -22.63
CA ASN A 6 29.10 -10.42 -22.50
C ASN A 6 28.71 -10.97 -23.87
N ALA A 7 29.21 -12.15 -24.22
CA ALA A 7 28.95 -12.82 -25.51
C ALA A 7 29.19 -11.93 -26.75
N GLY A 8 30.18 -11.02 -26.70
CA GLY A 8 30.48 -10.07 -27.79
C GLY A 8 29.62 -8.79 -27.79
N TYR A 9 28.66 -8.66 -26.86
CA TYR A 9 27.84 -7.45 -26.70
C TYR A 9 28.47 -6.55 -25.65
N ILE A 10 28.74 -5.30 -26.02
CA ILE A 10 29.25 -4.26 -25.13
C ILE A 10 28.07 -3.70 -24.34
N ILE A 11 28.14 -3.72 -23.02
CA ILE A 11 27.09 -3.20 -22.15
C ILE A 11 27.16 -1.66 -22.16
N THR A 12 26.12 -1.02 -22.70
CA THR A 12 26.04 0.44 -22.81
C THR A 12 25.22 1.07 -21.69
N ASP A 13 24.18 0.36 -21.22
CA ASP A 13 23.24 0.87 -20.24
C ASP A 13 22.97 -0.17 -19.16
N SER A 14 22.64 0.30 -17.96
CA SER A 14 22.26 -0.54 -16.83
C SER A 14 21.29 0.17 -15.90
N CYS A 15 20.29 -0.55 -15.41
CA CYS A 15 19.31 -0.11 -14.43
C CYS A 15 19.35 -1.05 -13.22
N HIS A 16 19.36 -0.50 -12.01
CA HIS A 16 19.34 -1.30 -10.77
C HIS A 16 17.98 -1.12 -10.09
N VAL A 17 17.37 -2.23 -9.70
CA VAL A 17 16.11 -2.28 -8.96
C VAL A 17 16.27 -3.30 -7.83
N GLY A 18 16.33 -2.82 -6.59
CA GLY A 18 16.68 -3.67 -5.45
C GLY A 18 18.06 -4.31 -5.62
N ASP A 19 18.13 -5.63 -5.44
CA ASP A 19 19.33 -6.44 -5.64
C ASP A 19 19.52 -6.90 -7.09
N SER A 20 18.60 -6.55 -7.98
CA SER A 20 18.60 -6.94 -9.39
C SER A 20 19.22 -5.84 -10.26
N GLU A 21 20.08 -6.22 -11.20
CA GLU A 21 20.56 -5.34 -12.28
C GLU A 21 19.97 -5.79 -13.61
N PHE A 22 19.54 -4.85 -14.45
CA PHE A 22 19.15 -5.08 -15.84
C PHE A 22 20.07 -4.29 -16.75
N VAL A 23 20.58 -4.91 -17.82
CA VAL A 23 21.57 -4.32 -18.70
C VAL A 23 21.13 -4.37 -20.16
N LEU A 24 21.60 -3.41 -20.96
CA LEU A 24 21.48 -3.40 -22.40
C LEU A 24 22.87 -3.54 -23.03
N GLY A 25 23.01 -4.54 -23.89
CA GLY A 25 24.22 -4.83 -24.66
C GLY A 25 24.04 -4.52 -26.14
N VAL A 26 25.10 -4.05 -26.79
CA VAL A 26 25.14 -3.74 -28.23
C VAL A 26 26.25 -4.54 -28.91
N HIS A 27 25.93 -5.14 -30.05
CA HIS A 27 26.86 -5.87 -30.92
C HIS A 27 26.83 -5.28 -32.33
N LEU A 28 28.01 -4.93 -32.87
CA LEU A 28 28.12 -4.16 -34.12
C LEU A 28 27.80 -4.95 -35.38
N THR A 29 27.98 -6.27 -35.37
CA THR A 29 27.88 -7.11 -36.58
C THR A 29 26.84 -8.23 -36.49
N ALA A 30 26.14 -8.37 -35.36
CA ALA A 30 25.17 -9.44 -35.19
C ALA A 30 23.83 -9.04 -35.84
N PRO A 31 23.06 -9.98 -36.44
CA PRO A 31 21.72 -9.69 -36.94
C PRO A 31 20.79 -9.13 -35.85
N GLN A 32 20.93 -9.64 -34.62
CA GLN A 32 20.31 -9.10 -33.42
C GLN A 32 21.34 -8.20 -32.71
N GLN A 33 21.35 -6.92 -33.08
CA GLN A 33 22.35 -5.95 -32.63
C GLN A 33 22.22 -5.57 -31.15
N PHE A 34 21.05 -5.78 -30.55
CA PHE A 34 20.77 -5.37 -29.17
C PHE A 34 20.32 -6.56 -28.34
N VAL A 35 20.66 -6.56 -27.05
CA VAL A 35 20.22 -7.57 -26.10
C VAL A 35 19.97 -6.94 -24.74
N THR A 36 18.97 -7.43 -24.02
CA THR A 36 18.79 -7.11 -22.59
C THR A 36 19.04 -8.35 -21.74
N TRP A 37 19.72 -8.19 -20.60
CA TRP A 37 19.93 -9.26 -19.62
C TRP A 37 19.54 -8.82 -18.21
N LYS A 38 19.17 -9.78 -17.37
CA LYS A 38 19.26 -9.61 -15.93
C LYS A 38 20.68 -10.02 -15.52
N CYS A 39 21.29 -9.23 -14.66
CA CYS A 39 22.66 -9.39 -14.19
C CYS A 39 22.69 -9.48 -12.66
N THR A 40 23.54 -10.35 -12.15
CA THR A 40 23.84 -10.45 -10.71
C THR A 40 25.35 -10.44 -10.53
N GLY A 41 25.83 -9.68 -9.54
CA GLY A 41 27.27 -9.61 -9.24
C GLY A 41 28.15 -9.00 -10.34
N ARG A 42 27.57 -8.38 -11.38
CA ARG A 42 28.25 -7.85 -12.59
C ARG A 42 28.97 -8.91 -13.43
N THR A 43 28.84 -10.19 -13.11
CA THR A 43 29.52 -11.30 -13.77
C THR A 43 28.56 -12.29 -14.40
N ASP A 44 27.36 -12.42 -13.82
CA ASP A 44 26.41 -13.46 -14.22
C ASP A 44 25.24 -12.84 -14.96
N TYR A 45 25.10 -13.19 -16.25
CA TYR A 45 24.08 -12.66 -17.15
C TYR A 45 23.11 -13.76 -17.56
N TYR A 46 21.80 -13.52 -17.41
CA TYR A 46 20.76 -14.51 -17.67
C TYR A 46 19.47 -13.90 -18.22
N TRP A 47 18.63 -14.76 -18.81
CA TRP A 47 17.37 -14.40 -19.48
C TRP A 47 17.55 -13.27 -20.51
N GLY A 48 18.29 -13.59 -21.57
CA GLY A 48 18.62 -12.67 -22.66
C GLY A 48 17.47 -12.51 -23.64
N HIS A 49 17.02 -11.28 -23.87
CA HIS A 49 16.09 -10.94 -24.96
C HIS A 49 16.84 -10.19 -26.05
N TYR A 50 16.75 -10.67 -27.28
CA TYR A 50 17.53 -10.17 -28.42
C TYR A 50 16.66 -9.38 -29.39
N PHE A 51 17.17 -8.24 -29.87
CA PHE A 51 16.44 -7.29 -30.70
C PHE A 51 17.31 -6.79 -31.87
N SER A 52 16.63 -6.46 -32.97
CA SER A 52 17.27 -5.87 -34.16
C SER A 52 17.29 -4.34 -34.11
N ASP A 53 16.49 -3.73 -33.24
CA ASP A 53 16.37 -2.28 -33.10
C ASP A 53 16.55 -1.83 -31.63
N LEU A 54 17.17 -0.66 -31.47
CA LEU A 54 17.52 -0.12 -30.15
C LEU A 54 16.27 0.24 -29.34
N PHE A 55 15.22 0.74 -29.97
CA PHE A 55 14.04 1.22 -29.27
C PHE A 55 13.27 0.07 -28.61
N SER A 56 13.11 -1.07 -29.30
CA SER A 56 12.54 -2.29 -28.71
C SER A 56 13.37 -2.80 -27.53
N ALA A 57 14.70 -2.78 -27.64
CA ALA A 57 15.58 -3.17 -26.53
C ALA A 57 15.47 -2.22 -25.33
N GLN A 58 15.41 -0.91 -25.57
CA GLN A 58 15.19 0.09 -24.52
C GLN A 58 13.83 -0.07 -23.85
N LYS A 59 12.78 -0.35 -24.63
CA LYS A 59 11.44 -0.61 -24.10
C LYS A 59 11.42 -1.86 -23.22
N ASP A 60 12.08 -2.94 -23.66
CA ASP A 60 12.21 -4.16 -22.86
C ASP A 60 13.02 -3.92 -21.57
N LEU A 61 14.13 -3.17 -21.65
CA LEU A 61 14.92 -2.82 -20.47
C LEU A 61 14.08 -2.11 -19.40
N VAL A 62 13.28 -1.12 -19.82
CA VAL A 62 12.38 -0.38 -18.92
C VAL A 62 11.26 -1.28 -18.40
N ALA A 63 10.66 -2.12 -19.24
CA ALA A 63 9.60 -3.03 -18.84
C ALA A 63 10.07 -4.01 -17.75
N ARG A 64 11.26 -4.59 -17.91
CA ARG A 64 11.86 -5.51 -16.91
C ARG A 64 12.15 -4.82 -15.59
N ALA A 65 12.65 -3.59 -15.63
CA ALA A 65 12.86 -2.78 -14.43
C ALA A 65 11.52 -2.48 -13.73
N GLN A 66 10.48 -2.15 -14.50
CA GLN A 66 9.13 -1.90 -13.96
C GLN A 66 8.51 -3.14 -13.34
N GLU A 67 8.62 -4.31 -13.98
CA GLU A 67 8.15 -5.58 -13.42
C GLU A 67 8.85 -5.92 -12.10
N GLU A 68 10.16 -5.69 -11.99
CA GLU A 68 10.88 -5.91 -10.74
C GLU A 68 10.42 -4.92 -9.65
N VAL A 69 10.18 -3.64 -9.98
CA VAL A 69 9.60 -2.68 -9.03
C VAL A 69 8.26 -3.18 -8.52
N GLN A 70 7.37 -3.61 -9.42
CA GLN A 70 6.05 -4.14 -9.04
C GLN A 70 6.18 -5.38 -8.17
N CYS A 71 7.07 -6.32 -8.52
CA CYS A 71 7.30 -7.51 -7.73
C CYS A 71 7.81 -7.17 -6.32
N LEU A 72 8.73 -6.21 -6.17
CA LEU A 72 9.22 -5.74 -4.88
C LEU A 72 8.13 -5.00 -4.09
N GLU A 73 7.27 -4.23 -4.75
CA GLU A 73 6.11 -3.58 -4.13
C GLU A 73 5.10 -4.61 -3.63
N GLU A 74 4.78 -5.64 -4.41
CA GLU A 74 3.94 -6.76 -4.00
C GLU A 74 4.56 -7.55 -2.85
N GLN A 75 5.86 -7.87 -2.92
CA GLN A 75 6.57 -8.53 -1.83
C GLN A 75 6.57 -7.68 -0.57
N ARG A 76 6.78 -6.36 -0.68
CA ARG A 76 6.64 -5.44 0.45
C ARG A 76 5.21 -5.47 0.98
N GLN A 77 4.20 -5.45 0.11
CA GLN A 77 2.80 -5.47 0.50
C GLN A 77 2.38 -6.82 1.12
N ASN A 78 3.01 -7.93 0.71
CA ASN A 78 2.80 -9.29 1.22
C ASN A 78 3.61 -9.59 2.48
N ALA A 79 4.82 -9.06 2.63
CA ALA A 79 5.57 -9.07 3.88
C ALA A 79 4.91 -8.17 4.93
N ILE A 80 4.22 -7.12 4.48
CA ILE A 80 3.32 -6.31 5.29
C ILE A 80 1.92 -6.95 5.38
N ALA A 81 1.55 -7.91 4.53
CA ALA A 81 0.25 -8.58 4.58
C ALA A 81 0.24 -9.36 5.88
N PRO A 82 -0.43 -8.82 6.90
CA PRO A 82 -0.15 -9.31 8.21
C PRO A 82 -1.03 -10.54 8.39
N GLU A 83 -0.44 -11.62 8.91
CA GLU A 83 -1.23 -12.76 9.33
C GLU A 83 -2.35 -12.27 10.26
N ALA A 84 -3.55 -12.82 10.06
CA ALA A 84 -4.71 -12.54 10.90
C ALA A 84 -4.30 -12.62 12.37
N PRO A 85 -4.84 -11.74 13.23
CA PRO A 85 -4.48 -11.71 14.64
C PRO A 85 -4.68 -13.12 15.25
N PRO A 86 -3.63 -13.73 15.82
CA PRO A 86 -3.71 -15.10 16.34
C PRO A 86 -4.55 -15.20 17.62
N TYR A 87 -4.96 -14.06 18.18
CA TYR A 87 -5.77 -13.92 19.37
C TYR A 87 -6.61 -12.64 19.28
N SER A 88 -7.67 -12.53 20.08
CA SER A 88 -8.44 -11.30 20.25
C SER A 88 -8.67 -11.02 21.74
N PRO A 89 -8.83 -9.75 22.14
CA PRO A 89 -9.18 -9.40 23.52
C PRO A 89 -10.59 -9.89 23.91
N TRP A 90 -11.44 -10.19 22.93
CA TRP A 90 -12.83 -10.61 23.13
C TRP A 90 -13.01 -12.13 23.20
N GLY A 91 -11.92 -12.90 23.11
CA GLY A 91 -11.92 -14.35 23.22
C GLY A 91 -11.55 -15.07 21.92
N ASN A 92 -12.06 -16.27 21.74
CA ASN A 92 -11.71 -17.10 20.59
C ASN A 92 -12.33 -16.54 19.31
N VAL A 93 -11.47 -16.23 18.35
CA VAL A 93 -11.85 -15.76 17.03
C VAL A 93 -12.63 -16.84 16.29
N GLN A 94 -13.85 -16.52 15.87
CA GLN A 94 -14.65 -17.37 14.99
C GLN A 94 -14.50 -16.93 13.54
N GLU A 95 -14.59 -15.61 13.31
CA GLU A 95 -14.44 -15.00 11.99
C GLU A 95 -13.45 -13.85 12.08
N CYS A 96 -12.59 -13.75 11.08
CA CYS A 96 -11.62 -12.66 10.94
C CYS A 96 -11.58 -12.22 9.48
N GLU A 97 -12.14 -11.05 9.19
CA GLU A 97 -12.10 -10.42 7.88
C GLU A 97 -10.97 -9.39 7.85
N THR A 98 -10.12 -9.42 6.81
CA THR A 98 -9.11 -8.39 6.60
C THR A 98 -9.73 -7.25 5.81
N LEU A 99 -9.98 -6.10 6.47
CA LEU A 99 -10.55 -4.92 5.81
C LEU A 99 -9.51 -4.24 4.91
N CYS A 100 -8.29 -4.08 5.43
CA CYS A 100 -7.12 -3.66 4.68
C CYS A 100 -5.85 -4.14 5.40
N PRO A 101 -4.66 -4.11 4.76
CA PRO A 101 -3.42 -4.61 5.36
C PRO A 101 -3.13 -3.93 6.72
N GLY A 102 -3.21 -4.70 7.80
CA GLY A 102 -3.01 -4.22 9.17
C GLY A 102 -4.30 -3.91 9.93
N VAL A 103 -5.47 -4.09 9.33
CA VAL A 103 -6.79 -3.89 9.95
C VAL A 103 -7.66 -5.12 9.75
N TYR A 104 -8.22 -5.60 10.85
CA TYR A 104 -9.05 -6.80 10.89
C TYR A 104 -10.37 -6.52 11.58
N SER A 105 -11.47 -6.96 10.97
CA SER A 105 -12.73 -7.13 11.68
C SER A 105 -12.75 -8.55 12.26
N VAL A 106 -12.91 -8.64 13.57
CA VAL A 106 -12.85 -9.90 14.32
C VAL A 106 -14.18 -10.10 15.02
N SER A 107 -14.75 -11.28 14.86
CA SER A 107 -15.97 -11.71 15.56
C SER A 107 -15.69 -12.95 16.42
N THR A 108 -16.24 -12.93 17.63
CA THR A 108 -16.16 -13.99 18.64
C THR A 108 -17.58 -14.35 19.10
N PRO A 109 -17.81 -15.43 19.87
CA PRO A 109 -19.14 -15.91 20.21
C PRO A 109 -20.09 -14.94 20.93
N GLY A 110 -19.55 -13.86 21.52
CA GLY A 110 -20.36 -12.86 22.24
C GLY A 110 -20.05 -11.41 21.89
N HIS A 111 -18.89 -11.13 21.30
CA HIS A 111 -18.43 -9.77 20.98
C HIS A 111 -17.55 -9.78 19.74
N GLY A 112 -17.20 -8.59 19.26
CA GLY A 112 -16.24 -8.41 18.20
C GLY A 112 -15.67 -7.01 18.20
N GLY A 113 -15.02 -6.68 17.10
CA GLY A 113 -14.57 -5.34 16.84
C GLY A 113 -13.45 -5.28 15.83
N ILE A 114 -12.85 -4.10 15.72
CA ILE A 114 -11.77 -3.83 14.79
C ILE A 114 -10.45 -3.88 15.53
N MET A 115 -9.53 -4.73 15.05
CA MET A 115 -8.15 -4.78 15.48
C MET A 115 -7.25 -4.11 14.43
N VAL A 116 -6.60 -3.02 14.81
CA VAL A 116 -5.66 -2.28 13.95
C VAL A 116 -4.25 -2.50 14.48
N ARG A 117 -3.26 -2.81 13.63
CA ARG A 117 -1.86 -2.85 14.06
C ARG A 117 -1.46 -1.50 14.64
N ARG A 118 -0.85 -1.50 15.82
CA ARG A 118 -0.52 -0.27 16.54
C ARG A 118 0.33 0.69 15.71
N GLU A 119 1.34 0.16 15.00
CA GLU A 119 2.19 0.97 14.13
C GLU A 119 1.43 1.63 12.97
N LEU A 120 0.39 0.96 12.46
CA LEU A 120 -0.47 1.51 11.41
C LEU A 120 -1.39 2.59 12.00
N ALA A 121 -2.04 2.29 13.13
CA ALA A 121 -2.91 3.22 13.83
C ALA A 121 -2.17 4.52 14.15
N GLU A 122 -0.98 4.43 14.75
CA GLU A 122 -0.16 5.60 15.13
C GLU A 122 0.25 6.47 13.93
N LYS A 123 0.44 5.86 12.75
CA LYS A 123 0.81 6.57 11.52
C LYS A 123 -0.38 7.18 10.80
N VAL A 124 -1.54 6.52 10.85
CA VAL A 124 -2.69 6.85 9.99
C VAL A 124 -3.78 7.60 10.76
N PHE A 125 -4.12 7.15 11.96
CA PHE A 125 -5.26 7.64 12.72
C PHE A 125 -4.95 8.95 13.43
N ARG A 126 -6.01 9.74 13.66
CA ARG A 126 -5.94 10.95 14.49
C ARG A 126 -5.72 10.57 15.95
N LYS A 127 -5.10 11.46 16.73
CA LYS A 127 -4.82 11.22 18.15
C LYS A 127 -6.10 10.96 18.96
N GLU A 128 -7.17 11.64 18.60
CA GLU A 128 -8.48 11.49 19.23
C GLU A 128 -9.08 10.11 18.95
N ALA A 129 -8.87 9.56 17.75
CA ALA A 129 -9.28 8.20 17.43
C ALA A 129 -8.43 7.16 18.19
N LEU A 130 -7.13 7.41 18.36
CA LEU A 130 -6.25 6.54 19.15
C LEU A 130 -6.70 6.44 20.62
N ASN A 131 -7.27 7.50 21.16
CA ASN A 131 -7.75 7.55 22.55
C ASN A 131 -9.10 6.84 22.76
N CYS A 132 -9.84 6.53 21.69
CA CYS A 132 -11.08 5.76 21.77
C CYS A 132 -10.82 4.25 21.87
N GLY A 133 -9.73 3.77 21.27
CA GLY A 133 -9.36 2.35 21.34
C GLY A 133 -8.53 2.01 22.58
N PHE A 134 -8.37 0.71 22.84
CA PHE A 134 -7.47 0.19 23.86
C PHE A 134 -6.39 -0.69 23.23
N THR A 135 -5.20 -0.72 23.83
CA THR A 135 -4.07 -1.48 23.29
C THR A 135 -4.04 -2.89 23.87
N GLU A 136 -3.98 -3.89 22.99
CA GLU A 136 -3.76 -5.29 23.35
C GLU A 136 -2.59 -5.84 22.51
N GLY A 137 -1.45 -6.07 23.16
CA GLY A 137 -0.23 -6.51 22.50
C GLY A 137 0.23 -5.58 21.37
N ALA A 138 0.21 -6.08 20.13
CA ALA A 138 0.63 -5.36 18.92
C ALA A 138 -0.53 -4.61 18.23
N TYR A 139 -1.73 -4.65 18.80
CA TYR A 139 -2.95 -4.14 18.18
C TYR A 139 -3.59 -3.04 19.05
N LEU A 140 -4.19 -2.07 18.38
CA LEU A 140 -5.16 -1.14 18.94
C LEU A 140 -6.55 -1.66 18.57
N CYS A 141 -7.36 -1.94 19.59
CA CYS A 141 -8.63 -2.62 19.48
C CYS A 141 -9.77 -1.63 19.73
N PHE A 142 -10.83 -1.77 18.93
CA PHE A 142 -12.05 -0.97 18.96
C PHE A 142 -13.24 -1.91 19.05
N GLU A 143 -13.96 -1.90 20.16
CA GLU A 143 -15.08 -2.82 20.41
C GLU A 143 -16.29 -2.52 19.51
N GLU A 144 -16.93 -3.56 18.99
CA GLU A 144 -18.09 -3.49 18.08
C GLU A 144 -19.22 -2.58 18.61
N ASP A 145 -19.55 -2.71 19.89
CA ASP A 145 -20.70 -2.03 20.50
C ASP A 145 -20.45 -0.54 20.80
N CYS A 146 -19.19 -0.10 20.81
CA CYS A 146 -18.82 1.22 21.31
C CYS A 146 -17.87 1.98 20.38
N ASP A 147 -16.76 1.37 19.95
CA ASP A 147 -15.62 2.09 19.37
C ASP A 147 -15.33 1.72 17.91
N GLU A 148 -15.83 0.59 17.41
CA GLU A 148 -15.67 0.17 16.01
C GLU A 148 -16.00 1.29 14.99
N PRO A 149 -17.10 2.07 15.15
CA PRO A 149 -17.42 3.15 14.23
C PRO A 149 -16.29 4.19 14.08
N VAL A 150 -15.47 4.39 15.12
CA VAL A 150 -14.34 5.34 15.09
C VAL A 150 -13.28 4.85 14.11
N ALA A 151 -12.87 3.59 14.23
CA ALA A 151 -11.87 2.97 13.37
C ALA A 151 -12.33 2.93 11.91
N LEU A 152 -13.58 2.51 11.66
CA LEU A 152 -14.14 2.45 10.31
C LEU A 152 -14.18 3.83 9.66
N ARG A 153 -14.58 4.87 10.41
CA ARG A 153 -14.64 6.24 9.88
C ARG A 153 -13.26 6.81 9.56
N GLU A 154 -12.24 6.54 10.38
CA GLU A 154 -10.86 6.89 10.08
C GLU A 154 -10.40 6.23 8.77
N LEU A 155 -10.65 4.93 8.60
CA LEU A 155 -10.23 4.19 7.41
C LEU A 155 -10.92 4.71 6.14
N MET A 156 -12.21 5.02 6.20
CA MET A 156 -12.94 5.62 5.09
C MET A 156 -12.43 7.02 4.74
N ASP A 157 -12.12 7.86 5.74
CA ASP A 157 -11.55 9.19 5.50
C ASP A 157 -10.19 9.16 4.79
N LYS A 158 -9.47 8.03 4.90
CA LYS A 158 -8.18 7.79 4.24
C LYS A 158 -8.32 7.04 2.92
N GLY A 159 -9.54 6.65 2.53
CA GLY A 159 -9.80 5.83 1.35
C GLY A 159 -9.25 4.40 1.46
N MET A 160 -9.01 3.92 2.68
CA MET A 160 -8.48 2.57 2.95
C MET A 160 -9.58 1.53 3.17
N TYR A 161 -10.82 1.98 3.35
CA TYR A 161 -12.00 1.14 3.47
C TYR A 161 -13.16 1.77 2.71
N GLN A 162 -13.91 0.95 1.99
CA GLN A 162 -15.11 1.39 1.27
C GLN A 162 -16.33 0.81 1.98
N ALA A 163 -17.28 1.68 2.32
CA ALA A 163 -18.53 1.26 2.94
C ALA A 163 -19.27 0.23 2.05
N PRO A 164 -19.85 -0.82 2.64
CA PRO A 164 -20.56 -1.83 1.88
C PRO A 164 -21.81 -1.22 1.25
N VAL A 165 -22.03 -1.57 -0.02
CA VAL A 165 -23.27 -1.27 -0.76
C VAL A 165 -23.91 -2.60 -1.13
N ASN A 166 -25.06 -2.89 -0.54
CA ASN A 166 -25.77 -4.17 -0.70
C ASN A 166 -27.28 -3.98 -0.49
N GLU A 167 -28.05 -5.07 -0.47
CA GLU A 167 -29.52 -5.02 -0.29
C GLU A 167 -29.96 -4.33 1.02
N ARG A 168 -29.09 -4.33 2.05
CA ARG A 168 -29.35 -3.70 3.34
C ARG A 168 -28.91 -2.24 3.38
N PHE A 169 -27.80 -1.90 2.72
CA PHE A 169 -27.21 -0.56 2.72
C PHE A 169 -27.15 0.02 1.32
N ALA A 170 -28.01 1.00 1.04
CA ALA A 170 -27.90 1.85 -0.13
C ALA A 170 -26.61 2.69 -0.07
N PRO A 171 -26.11 3.21 -1.21
CA PRO A 171 -24.94 4.10 -1.23
C PRO A 171 -25.08 5.24 -0.21
N GLY A 172 -24.09 5.39 0.67
CA GLY A 172 -24.08 6.41 1.74
C GLY A 172 -24.85 6.05 3.01
N ALA A 173 -25.70 5.02 3.01
CA ALA A 173 -26.53 4.68 4.17
C ALA A 173 -25.70 4.16 5.34
N TYR A 174 -24.72 3.30 5.07
CA TYR A 174 -23.82 2.77 6.10
C TYR A 174 -22.99 3.88 6.77
N GLU A 175 -22.49 4.82 5.97
CA GLU A 175 -21.72 5.96 6.45
C GLU A 175 -22.57 6.89 7.31
N ALA A 176 -23.84 7.10 6.95
CA ALA A 176 -24.78 7.89 7.73
C ALA A 176 -25.03 7.27 9.10
N VAL A 177 -25.22 5.95 9.18
CA VAL A 177 -25.41 5.22 10.45
C VAL A 177 -24.18 5.36 11.35
N ILE A 178 -22.98 5.17 10.80
CA ILE A 178 -21.73 5.37 11.55
C ILE A 178 -21.61 6.81 12.04
N ASN A 179 -21.88 7.79 11.18
CA ASN A 179 -21.78 9.20 11.55
C ASN A 179 -22.75 9.59 12.67
N ASP A 180 -23.97 9.04 12.67
CA ASP A 180 -24.97 9.28 13.72
C ASP A 180 -24.54 8.68 15.07
N SER A 181 -24.03 7.45 15.05
CA SER A 181 -23.44 6.79 16.23
C SER A 181 -22.28 7.62 16.80
N LEU A 182 -21.35 8.05 15.94
CA LEU A 182 -20.19 8.84 16.36
C LEU A 182 -20.55 10.20 16.94
N GLN A 183 -21.56 10.88 16.40
CA GLN A 183 -22.06 12.14 16.95
C GLN A 183 -22.66 11.96 18.34
N THR A 184 -23.29 10.80 18.59
CA THR A 184 -23.97 10.50 19.84
C THR A 184 -23.01 10.04 20.93
N PHE A 185 -22.12 9.09 20.61
CA PHE A 185 -21.30 8.39 21.60
C PHE A 185 -19.84 8.85 21.63
N HIS A 186 -19.33 9.45 20.55
CA HIS A 186 -17.93 9.85 20.38
C HIS A 186 -17.79 11.35 20.01
N ALA A 187 -18.57 12.21 20.67
CA ALA A 187 -18.66 13.63 20.33
C ALA A 187 -17.31 14.36 20.28
N ALA A 188 -16.38 14.05 21.20
CA ALA A 188 -15.05 14.65 21.22
C ALA A 188 -14.23 14.30 19.97
N TYR A 189 -14.23 13.02 19.58
CA TYR A 189 -13.61 12.55 18.34
C TYR A 189 -14.28 13.19 17.12
N TRP A 190 -15.62 13.24 17.09
CA TRP A 190 -16.37 13.83 15.98
C TRP A 190 -16.01 15.30 15.75
N GLN A 191 -15.98 16.11 16.81
CA GLN A 191 -15.60 17.52 16.74
C GLN A 191 -14.16 17.72 16.23
N ALA A 192 -13.21 16.89 16.69
CA ALA A 192 -11.83 16.95 16.22
C ALA A 192 -11.71 16.58 14.73
N ARG A 193 -12.49 15.59 14.29
CA ARG A 193 -12.59 15.20 12.88
C ARG A 193 -13.12 16.35 12.03
N GLU A 194 -14.23 16.97 12.41
CA GLU A 194 -14.83 18.10 11.68
C GLU A 194 -13.87 19.29 11.59
N LYS A 195 -13.21 19.62 12.69
CA LYS A 195 -12.19 20.68 12.71
C LYS A 195 -11.07 20.40 11.72
N THR A 196 -10.53 19.17 11.70
CA THR A 196 -9.48 18.77 10.76
C THR A 196 -9.93 18.89 9.30
N LEU A 197 -11.18 18.52 9.00
CA LEU A 197 -11.75 18.63 7.66
C LEU A 197 -11.93 20.11 7.25
N ALA A 198 -12.41 20.94 8.16
CA ALA A 198 -12.56 22.37 7.93
C ALA A 198 -11.21 23.06 7.68
N GLU A 199 -10.17 22.72 8.45
CA GLU A 199 -8.80 23.21 8.26
C GLU A 199 -8.23 22.80 6.90
N LYS A 200 -8.42 21.53 6.50
CA LYS A 200 -8.01 21.04 5.16
C LYS A 200 -8.75 21.75 4.03
N ALA A 201 -10.03 22.07 4.20
CA ALA A 201 -10.80 22.80 3.21
C ALA A 201 -10.35 24.27 3.07
N GLN A 202 -9.79 24.85 4.12
CA GLN A 202 -9.28 26.23 4.16
C GLN A 202 -7.84 26.38 3.63
N LEU A 203 -7.08 25.27 3.50
CA LEU A 203 -5.74 25.31 2.91
C LEU A 203 -5.84 25.70 1.42
N PRO A 204 -5.26 26.84 0.99
CA PRO A 204 -5.33 27.25 -0.39
C PRO A 204 -4.57 26.23 -1.26
N LYS A 205 -5.23 25.74 -2.32
CA LYS A 205 -4.55 24.96 -3.37
C LYS A 205 -3.34 25.76 -3.85
N ARG A 206 -2.14 25.31 -3.47
CA ARG A 206 -0.88 25.89 -3.94
C ARG A 206 -0.93 25.82 -5.47
N LYS A 207 -1.10 26.97 -6.13
CA LYS A 207 -0.99 27.07 -7.58
C LYS A 207 0.39 26.54 -7.95
N ASP A 208 0.44 25.44 -8.70
CA ASP A 208 1.64 25.06 -9.44
C ASP A 208 2.02 26.26 -10.31
N ARG A 209 3.04 27.00 -9.88
CA ARG A 209 3.77 27.90 -10.76
C ARG A 209 4.60 26.98 -11.63
N GLY A 210 4.11 26.73 -12.85
CA GLY A 210 4.93 26.22 -13.92
C GLY A 210 6.16 27.11 -14.06
N GLU A 211 7.33 26.56 -13.74
CA GLU A 211 8.60 27.13 -14.15
C GLU A 211 8.85 26.66 -15.59
N ALA A 212 8.37 27.46 -16.53
CA ALA A 212 9.00 27.55 -17.83
C ALA A 212 10.28 28.35 -17.66
N ARG A 213 11.44 27.72 -17.88
CA ARG A 213 12.66 28.37 -18.34
C ARG A 213 13.53 27.37 -19.10
#